data_AF-A0A1Z9LH44-F1
#
_entry.id   AF-A0A1Z9LH44-F1
#
_cell.length_a   1.000
_cell.length_b   1.000
_cell.length_c   1.000
_cell.angle_alpha   90.00
_cell.angle_beta   90.00
_cell.angle_gamma   90.00
#
_symmetry.space_group_name_H-M   'P 1'
#
loop_
_entity.id
_entity.type
_entity.pdbx_description
1 polymer ?
#
loop_
_entity_poly.entity_id
_entity_poly.type
_entity_poly.pdbx_seq_one_letter_code
_entity_poly.pdbx_strand_id
1 'polypeptide(L)' 'MTLGQVFLKAMSTGVITNGEIAWVTCHQNGFNRTEEAVAQRLGRLIDEGTIQLGCRMKR' A
#
# COMPACT_ATOMS: atom_id res chain seq x y z
N MET A 1 10.97 -2.11 -4.02
CA MET A 1 9.95 -2.72 -3.13
C MET A 1 9.01 -3.51 -4.01
N THR A 2 8.27 -4.51 -3.54
CA THR A 2 7.18 -5.12 -4.33
C THR A 2 5.84 -4.69 -3.75
N LEU A 3 4.77 -4.72 -4.56
CA LEU A 3 3.43 -4.40 -4.06
C LEU A 3 3.03 -5.31 -2.90
N GLY A 4 3.39 -6.60 -2.98
CA GLY A 4 3.18 -7.55 -1.88
C GLY A 4 3.86 -7.14 -0.58
N GLN A 5 5.09 -6.61 -0.63
CA GLN A 5 5.79 -6.12 0.56
C GLN A 5 5.13 -4.86 1.15
N VAL A 6 4.66 -3.94 0.30
CA VAL A 6 3.91 -2.76 0.75
C VAL A 6 2.62 -3.19 1.44
N PHE A 7 1.86 -4.08 0.79
CA PHE A 7 0.61 -4.60 1.32
C PHE A 7 0.79 -5.32 2.65
N LEU A 8 1.75 -6.24 2.75
CA LEU A 8 2.05 -6.97 3.99
C LEU A 8 2.43 -6.04 5.14
N LYS A 9 3.28 -5.03 4.88
CA LYS A 9 3.64 -4.06 5.91
C LYS A 9 2.45 -3.21 6.33
N ALA A 10 1.66 -2.75 5.36
CA ALA A 10 0.47 -1.93 5.62
C ALA A 10 -0.55 -2.71 6.47
N MET A 11 -0.80 -3.97 6.12
CA MET A 11 -1.63 -4.90 6.90
C MET A 11 -1.06 -5.18 8.29
N SER A 12 0.24 -5.45 8.39
CA SER A 12 0.87 -5.81 9.68
C SER A 12 0.94 -4.65 10.66
N THR A 13 0.98 -3.41 10.18
CA THR A 13 1.13 -2.21 11.03
C THR A 13 -0.14 -1.39 11.12
N GLY A 14 -1.14 -1.64 10.27
CA GLY A 14 -2.33 -0.79 10.12
C GLY A 14 -2.05 0.60 9.55
N VAL A 15 -0.81 0.88 9.11
CA VAL A 15 -0.39 2.19 8.61
C VAL A 15 0.30 2.00 7.27
N ILE A 16 0.01 2.84 6.28
CA ILE A 16 0.78 2.93 5.03
C ILE A 16 1.46 4.28 4.94
N THR A 17 2.70 4.30 4.47
CA THR A 17 3.47 5.54 4.36
C THR A 17 3.26 6.25 3.02
N ASN A 18 3.44 7.57 3.00
CA ASN A 18 3.40 8.36 1.75
C ASN A 18 4.41 7.83 0.71
N GLY A 19 5.59 7.39 1.14
CA GLY A 19 6.58 6.79 0.22
C GLY A 19 6.10 5.47 -0.39
N GLU A 20 5.36 4.66 0.37
CA GLU A 20 4.78 3.42 -0.13
C GLU A 20 3.64 3.69 -1.12
N ILE A 21 2.72 4.62 -0.82
CA ILE A 21 1.67 5.01 -1.75
C ILE A 21 2.26 5.62 -3.03
N ALA A 22 3.23 6.52 -2.91
CA ALA A 22 3.92 7.12 -4.05
C ALA A 22 4.61 6.06 -4.91
N TRP A 23 5.21 5.04 -4.28
CA TRP A 23 5.79 3.92 -5.01
C TRP A 23 4.73 3.13 -5.78
N VAL A 24 3.58 2.83 -5.15
CA VAL A 24 2.45 2.13 -5.78
C VAL A 24 1.90 2.91 -6.97
N THR A 25 1.67 4.22 -6.83
CA THR A 25 1.16 5.06 -7.93
C THR A 25 2.18 5.27 -9.04
N CYS A 26 3.49 5.28 -8.75
CA CYS A 26 4.52 5.30 -9.80
C CYS A 26 4.63 3.97 -10.56
N HIS A 27 4.37 2.82 -9.90
CA HIS A 27 4.53 1.49 -10.51
C HIS A 27 3.22 0.89 -11.04
N GLN A 28 2.08 1.57 -10.86
CA GLN A 28 0.76 1.06 -11.25
C GLN A 28 0.65 0.63 -12.71
N ASN A 29 1.34 1.31 -13.63
CA ASN A 29 1.35 0.97 -15.06
C ASN A 29 2.13 -0.32 -15.40
N GLY A 30 2.93 -0.84 -14.46
CA GLY A 30 3.71 -2.06 -14.64
C GLY A 30 3.11 -3.28 -13.92
N PHE A 31 1.97 -3.12 -13.25
CA PHE A 31 1.36 -4.18 -12.48
C PHE A 31 0.68 -5.21 -13.38
N ASN A 32 0.84 -6.47 -13.00
CA ASN A 32 0.01 -7.52 -13.56
C ASN A 32 -1.41 -7.46 -12.97
N ARG A 33 -2.35 -8.22 -13.55
CA ARG A 33 -3.76 -8.23 -13.14
C ARG A 33 -3.97 -8.56 -11.66
N THR A 34 -3.12 -9.39 -11.06
CA THR A 34 -3.18 -9.73 -9.64
C THR A 34 -2.68 -8.57 -8.79
N GLU A 35 -1.61 -7.91 -9.21
CA GLU A 35 -1.08 -6.72 -8.54
C GLU A 35 -2.07 -5.55 -8.60
N GLU A 36 -2.71 -5.30 -9.75
CA GLU A 36 -3.77 -4.30 -9.85
C GLU A 36 -4.91 -4.57 -8.86
N ALA A 37 -5.35 -5.83 -8.75
CA ALA A 37 -6.39 -6.20 -7.78
C ALA A 37 -5.95 -5.95 -6.33
N VAL A 38 -4.69 -6.20 -6.00
CA VAL A 38 -4.12 -5.92 -4.67
C VAL A 38 -4.01 -4.41 -4.44
N ALA A 39 -3.59 -3.63 -5.43
CA ALA A 39 -3.48 -2.18 -5.33
C ALA A 39 -4.86 -1.53 -5.13
N GLN A 40 -5.88 -1.98 -5.87
CA GLN A 40 -7.27 -1.55 -5.68
C GLN A 40 -7.78 -1.93 -4.29
N ARG A 41 -7.50 -3.16 -3.83
CA ARG A 41 -7.88 -3.60 -2.48
C ARG A 41 -7.20 -2.77 -1.39
N LEU A 42 -5.92 -2.44 -1.58
CA LEU A 42 -5.18 -1.58 -0.68
C LEU A 42 -5.81 -0.18 -0.60
N GLY A 43 -6.16 0.42 -1.74
CA GLY A 43 -6.89 1.69 -1.79
C GLY A 43 -8.20 1.63 -1.02
N ARG A 44 -8.99 0.57 -1.22
CA ARG A 44 -10.26 0.38 -0.52
C ARG A 44 -10.10 0.28 1.00
N LEU A 45 -9.08 -0.43 1.48
CA LEU A 45 -8.78 -0.52 2.91
C LEU A 45 -8.38 0.82 3.52
N ILE A 46 -7.76 1.71 2.73
CA ILE A 46 -7.44 3.07 3.14
C ILE A 46 -8.71 3.91 3.21
N ASP A 47 -9.56 3.86 2.19
CA ASP A 47 -10.87 4.53 2.17
C ASP A 47 -11.79 4.07 3.31
N GLU A 48 -11.77 2.77 3.66
CA GLU A 48 -12.51 2.21 4.80
C GLU A 48 -11.92 2.62 6.16
N GLY A 49 -10.73 3.24 6.18
CA GLY A 49 -10.03 3.61 7.42
C GLY A 49 -9.38 2.43 8.15
N THR A 50 -9.35 1.25 7.54
CA THR A 50 -8.67 0.06 8.09
C THR A 50 -7.15 0.24 8.06
N ILE A 51 -6.63 0.89 7.01
CA ILE A 51 -5.22 1.27 6.90
C ILE A 51 -5.14 2.79 6.93
N GLN A 52 -4.42 3.33 7.90
CA GLN A 52 -4.23 4.78 8.01
C GLN A 52 -3.00 5.24 7.23
N LEU A 53 -3.13 6.38 6.56
CA LEU A 53 -2.02 7.05 5.91
C LEU A 53 -1.19 7.77 6.98
N GLY A 54 0.07 7.40 7.16
CA GLY A 54 0.87 7.90 8.28
C GLY A 54 2.38 7.71 8.14
N CYS A 55 3.13 8.18 9.13
CA CYS A 55 4.58 8.01 9.18
C CYS A 55 4.94 6.84 10.10
N ARG A 56 5.65 5.83 9.58
CA ARG A 56 6.29 4.83 10.44
C ARG A 56 7.62 5.40 10.93
N MET A 57 7.63 5.99 12.11
CA MET A 57 8.89 6.31 12.78
C MET A 57 9.57 5.00 13.16
N LYS A 58 10.68 4.67 12.50
CA LYS A 58 11.57 3.61 12.96
C LYS A 58 12.21 4.13 14.25
N ARG A 59 11.90 3.49 15.39
CA ARG A 59 12.71 3.63 16.60
C ARG A 59 14.08 3.00 16.40
#